data_AF-A0A829QKM0-F1
#
_entry.id   AF-A0A829QKM0-F1
#
_cell.length_a   1.000
_cell.length_b   1.000
_cell.length_c   1.000
_cell.angle_alpha   90.00
_cell.angle_beta   90.00
_cell.angle_gamma   90.00
#
_symmetry.space_group_name_H-M   'P 1'
#
loop_
_entity.id
_entity.type
_entity.pdbx_description
1 polymer ?
#
loop_
_entity_poly.entity_id
_entity_poly.type
_entity_poly.pdbx_seq_one_letter_code
_entity_poly.pdbx_strand_id
1 'polypeptide(L)'
;MAIDLREDWPAALRAAGFDSAQPTAWLAEGLLPYLPADAQDNLFRDIGVLSAAGSRVAVEGYEGKLVLDESEEEAVRREQVRAAFKTAIDVDVTIENLIYEDENRADPAEWLDAHGWSVTKTDAHDEMARLGRPVAEDVERGTFRGQLIQGELR
;
A
#
# COMPACT_ATOMS: atom_id res chain seq x y z
N MET A 1 12.31 10.69 13.44
CA MET A 1 12.56 11.47 12.21
C MET A 1 11.21 11.92 11.69
N ALA A 2 11.05 13.19 11.30
CA ALA A 2 9.80 13.71 10.75
C ALA A 2 10.14 14.35 9.40
N ILE A 3 9.86 13.62 8.31
CA ILE A 3 10.08 14.06 6.93
C ILE A 3 9.00 13.43 6.05
N ASP A 4 8.61 14.14 4.99
CA ASP A 4 7.71 13.64 3.96
C ASP A 4 8.46 12.64 3.05
N LEU A 5 7.84 11.51 2.71
CA LEU A 5 8.45 10.47 1.87
C LEU A 5 8.66 10.92 0.41
N ARG A 6 8.11 12.07 0.02
CA ARG A 6 8.33 12.70 -1.29
C ARG A 6 9.57 13.61 -1.31
N GLU A 7 10.17 13.86 -0.16
CA GLU A 7 11.42 14.64 -0.01
C GLU A 7 12.64 13.69 0.13
N ASP A 8 13.82 14.23 0.45
CA ASP A 8 15.06 13.46 0.64
C ASP A 8 15.10 12.73 2.00
N TRP A 9 14.11 11.86 2.21
CA TRP A 9 14.04 10.96 3.36
C TRP A 9 15.22 9.97 3.45
N PRO A 10 15.87 9.50 2.35
CA PRO A 10 17.05 8.63 2.45
C PRO A 10 18.23 9.32 3.14
N ALA A 11 18.49 10.59 2.84
CA ALA A 11 19.55 11.34 3.53
C ALA A 11 19.22 11.54 5.01
N ALA A 12 17.96 11.91 5.32
CA ALA A 12 17.51 12.07 6.70
C ALA A 12 17.63 10.76 7.50
N LEU A 13 17.30 9.63 6.89
CA LEU A 13 17.36 8.32 7.53
C LEU A 13 18.79 7.92 7.87
N ARG A 14 19.73 8.12 6.92
CA ARG A 14 21.18 7.90 7.17
C ARG A 14 21.71 8.84 8.26
N ALA A 15 21.31 10.10 8.25
CA ALA A 15 21.71 11.07 9.28
C ALA A 15 21.19 10.68 10.68
N ALA A 16 20.05 9.98 10.75
CA ALA A 16 19.51 9.41 11.99
C ALA A 16 20.25 8.14 12.46
N GLY A 17 21.26 7.67 11.73
CA GLY A 17 22.10 6.52 12.10
C GLY A 17 21.72 5.20 11.45
N PHE A 18 20.87 5.22 10.41
CA PHE A 18 20.57 4.02 9.64
C PHE A 18 21.80 3.51 8.89
N ASP A 19 22.07 2.21 9.01
CA ASP A 19 23.20 1.53 8.38
C ASP A 19 22.71 0.66 7.21
N SER A 20 22.88 1.15 5.98
CA SER A 20 22.47 0.44 4.76
C SER A 20 23.33 -0.79 4.44
N ALA A 21 24.39 -1.06 5.20
CA ALA A 21 25.17 -2.29 5.07
C ALA A 21 24.54 -3.48 5.80
N GLN A 22 23.52 -3.25 6.64
CA GLN A 22 22.83 -4.29 7.39
C GLN A 22 21.49 -4.65 6.73
N PRO A 23 21.10 -5.94 6.70
CA PRO A 23 19.79 -6.35 6.22
C PRO A 23 18.67 -5.66 6.99
N THR A 24 17.72 -5.08 6.25
CA THR A 24 16.63 -4.27 6.80
C THR A 24 15.28 -4.88 6.47
N ALA A 25 14.32 -4.78 7.39
CA ALA A 25 12.92 -5.09 7.14
C ALA A 25 12.13 -3.78 6.95
N TRP A 26 11.58 -3.57 5.76
CA TRP A 26 10.78 -2.41 5.38
C TRP A 26 9.29 -2.74 5.40
N LEU A 27 8.46 -1.76 5.77
CA LEU A 27 7.00 -1.86 5.74
C LEU A 27 6.40 -0.61 5.09
N ALA A 28 5.57 -0.79 4.07
CA ALA A 28 4.78 0.25 3.43
C ALA A 28 3.30 -0.17 3.40
N GLU A 29 2.58 0.12 4.49
CA GLU A 29 1.17 -0.21 4.69
C GLU A 29 0.32 1.07 4.57
N GLY A 30 -0.86 0.97 3.94
CA GLY A 30 -1.79 2.08 3.78
C GLY A 30 -1.19 3.33 3.13
N LEU A 31 -0.24 3.16 2.20
CA LEU A 31 0.58 4.25 1.68
C LEU A 31 0.39 4.49 0.19
N LEU A 32 0.50 3.43 -0.64
CA LEU A 32 0.64 3.57 -2.09
C LEU A 32 -0.47 4.36 -2.80
N PRO A 33 -1.77 4.22 -2.44
CA PRO A 33 -2.85 4.98 -3.07
C PRO A 33 -2.69 6.49 -2.90
N TYR A 34 -2.00 6.93 -1.85
CA TYR A 34 -1.80 8.34 -1.50
C TYR A 34 -0.52 8.93 -2.11
N LEU A 35 0.24 8.13 -2.86
CA LEU A 35 1.42 8.59 -3.59
C LEU A 35 1.10 8.70 -5.08
N PRO A 36 1.53 9.76 -5.77
CA PRO A 36 1.65 9.74 -7.23
C PRO A 36 2.42 8.52 -7.74
N ALA A 37 2.18 8.08 -8.98
CA ALA A 37 2.78 6.87 -9.53
C ALA A 37 4.33 6.93 -9.55
N ASP A 38 4.90 8.07 -9.92
CA ASP A 38 6.35 8.31 -9.89
C ASP A 38 6.92 8.31 -8.47
N ALA A 39 6.16 8.78 -7.49
CA ALA A 39 6.56 8.73 -6.08
C ALA A 39 6.60 7.30 -5.52
N GLN A 40 5.74 6.39 -5.99
CA GLN A 40 5.84 4.96 -5.67
C GLN A 40 7.14 4.36 -6.21
N ASP A 41 7.47 4.63 -7.47
CA ASP A 41 8.69 4.11 -8.11
C ASP A 41 9.96 4.69 -7.44
N ASN A 42 9.94 5.97 -7.06
CA ASN A 42 11.01 6.61 -6.30
C ASN A 42 11.17 5.93 -4.93
N LEU A 43 10.06 5.69 -4.21
CA LEU A 43 10.07 5.04 -2.91
C LEU A 43 10.74 3.65 -2.98
N PHE A 44 10.35 2.81 -3.93
CA PHE A 44 10.93 1.46 -4.06
C PHE A 44 12.39 1.50 -4.49
N ARG A 45 12.78 2.44 -5.36
CA ARG A 45 14.19 2.63 -5.74
C ARG A 45 15.03 3.02 -4.52
N ASP A 46 14.56 3.96 -3.73
CA ASP A 46 15.27 4.43 -2.54
C ASP A 46 15.39 3.32 -1.48
N ILE A 47 14.32 2.53 -1.27
CA ILE A 47 14.36 1.31 -0.45
C ILE A 47 15.43 0.34 -0.96
N GLY A 48 15.49 0.10 -2.28
CA GLY A 48 16.51 -0.75 -2.90
C GLY A 48 17.93 -0.25 -2.65
N VAL A 49 18.18 1.05 -2.85
CA VAL A 49 19.49 1.69 -2.60
C VAL A 49 19.91 1.63 -1.13
N LEU A 50 18.94 1.62 -0.20
CA LEU A 50 19.18 1.55 1.23
C LEU A 50 19.28 0.12 1.79
N SER A 51 19.07 -0.90 0.95
CA SER A 51 18.99 -2.29 1.39
C SER A 51 20.24 -3.08 1.08
N ALA A 52 20.77 -3.79 2.08
CA ALA A 52 21.76 -4.85 1.87
C ALA A 52 21.08 -6.15 1.40
N ALA A 53 21.86 -7.08 0.82
CA ALA A 53 21.35 -8.41 0.45
C ALA A 53 20.71 -9.12 1.65
N GLY A 54 19.60 -9.82 1.43
CA GLY A 54 18.78 -10.42 2.49
C GLY A 54 17.85 -9.45 3.22
N SER A 55 17.79 -8.17 2.81
CA SER A 55 16.73 -7.25 3.25
C SER A 55 15.37 -7.72 2.76
N ARG A 56 14.32 -7.37 3.51
CA ARG A 56 12.94 -7.75 3.21
C ARG A 56 12.04 -6.53 3.15
N VAL A 57 11.01 -6.58 2.31
CA VAL A 57 9.99 -5.54 2.22
C VAL A 57 8.61 -6.18 2.32
N ALA A 58 7.70 -5.54 3.03
CA ALA A 58 6.28 -5.84 3.03
C ALA A 58 5.51 -4.59 2.57
N VAL A 59 4.61 -4.76 1.61
CA VAL A 59 3.87 -3.67 0.98
C VAL A 59 2.40 -4.06 0.91
N GLU A 60 1.52 -3.14 1.30
CA GLU A 60 0.10 -3.22 0.97
C GLU A 60 -0.13 -2.59 -0.40
N GLY A 61 -0.48 -3.43 -1.36
CA GLY A 61 -0.90 -3.03 -2.71
C GLY A 61 -2.40 -3.18 -2.89
N TYR A 62 -2.88 -2.74 -4.04
CA TYR A 62 -4.29 -2.83 -4.40
C TYR A 62 -4.44 -3.23 -5.85
N GLU A 63 -5.41 -4.09 -6.11
CA GLU A 63 -5.76 -4.55 -7.45
C GLU A 63 -7.19 -4.13 -7.79
N GLY A 64 -7.39 -3.81 -9.07
CA GLY A 64 -8.61 -3.20 -9.57
C GLY A 64 -8.56 -1.68 -9.52
N LYS A 65 -9.50 -1.05 -10.22
CA LYS A 65 -9.72 0.38 -10.04
C LYS A 65 -10.47 0.59 -8.73
N LEU A 66 -10.21 1.70 -8.05
CA LEU A 66 -11.17 2.27 -7.11
C LEU A 66 -12.37 2.83 -7.88
N VAL A 67 -12.92 2.07 -8.84
CA VAL A 67 -14.21 2.37 -9.44
C VAL A 67 -15.22 2.09 -8.35
N LEU A 68 -15.62 3.16 -7.67
CA LEU A 68 -16.78 3.12 -6.82
C LEU A 68 -17.95 2.83 -7.74
N ASP A 69 -18.64 1.74 -7.47
CA ASP A 69 -19.95 1.52 -8.05
C ASP A 69 -20.80 2.78 -7.76
N GLU A 70 -21.20 3.46 -8.83
CA GLU A 70 -22.01 4.68 -8.78
C GLU A 70 -23.49 4.36 -8.51
N SER A 71 -23.83 3.08 -8.30
CA SER A 71 -25.16 2.68 -7.88
C SER A 71 -25.59 3.42 -6.61
N GLU A 72 -26.90 3.69 -6.52
CA GLU A 72 -27.50 4.32 -5.34
C GLU A 72 -27.26 3.49 -4.07
N GLU A 73 -27.13 2.16 -4.21
CA GLU A 73 -26.90 1.24 -3.09
C GLU A 73 -25.50 1.41 -2.48
N GLU A 74 -24.46 1.49 -3.32
CA GLU A 74 -23.09 1.76 -2.84
C GLU A 74 -22.90 3.21 -2.41
N ALA A 75 -23.65 4.18 -2.97
CA ALA A 75 -23.68 5.55 -2.45
C ALA A 75 -24.21 5.62 -1.00
N VAL A 76 -25.28 4.87 -0.70
CA VAL A 76 -25.82 4.74 0.66
C VAL A 76 -24.82 4.04 1.58
N ARG A 77 -24.15 2.97 1.12
CA ARG A 77 -23.11 2.29 1.89
C ARG A 77 -21.96 3.23 2.24
N ARG A 78 -21.45 4.00 1.28
CA ARG A 78 -20.35 4.96 1.52
C ARG A 78 -20.73 6.00 2.56
N GLU A 79 -21.94 6.56 2.48
CA GLU A 79 -22.40 7.53 3.47
C GLU A 79 -22.52 6.89 4.87
N GLN A 80 -22.95 5.64 4.97
CA GLN A 80 -22.99 4.91 6.25
C GLN A 80 -21.58 4.67 6.82
N VAL A 81 -20.62 4.25 5.99
CA VAL A 81 -19.22 4.05 6.40
C VAL A 81 -18.62 5.39 6.84
N ARG A 82 -18.82 6.46 6.06
CA ARG A 82 -18.38 7.82 6.41
C ARG A 82 -18.97 8.29 7.73
N ALA A 83 -20.27 8.10 7.94
CA ALA A 83 -20.94 8.48 9.18
C ALA A 83 -20.41 7.69 10.39
N ALA A 84 -20.17 6.38 10.22
CA ALA A 84 -19.57 5.53 11.23
C ALA A 84 -18.13 5.96 11.56
N PHE A 85 -17.32 6.26 10.53
CA PHE A 85 -15.94 6.73 10.68
C PHE A 85 -15.90 8.09 11.37
N LYS A 86 -16.71 9.05 10.93
CA LYS A 86 -16.87 10.38 11.56
C LYS A 86 -17.25 10.25 13.04
N THR A 87 -18.16 9.34 13.38
CA THR A 87 -18.56 9.10 14.77
C THR A 87 -17.43 8.46 15.59
N ALA A 88 -16.65 7.57 14.98
CA ALA A 88 -15.59 6.83 15.66
C ALA A 88 -14.33 7.66 15.92
N ILE A 89 -13.97 8.56 15.00
CA ILE A 89 -12.69 9.28 15.04
C ILE A 89 -12.80 10.81 15.00
N ASP A 90 -14.01 11.38 14.92
CA ASP A 90 -14.28 12.84 14.84
C ASP A 90 -13.55 13.55 13.68
N VAL A 91 -13.36 12.82 12.56
CA VAL A 91 -12.78 13.38 11.33
C VAL A 91 -13.74 13.17 10.17
N ASP A 92 -14.00 14.24 9.42
CA ASP A 92 -14.79 14.22 8.20
C ASP A 92 -13.83 14.10 6.99
N VAL A 93 -13.44 12.86 6.65
CA VAL A 93 -12.53 12.57 5.52
C VAL A 93 -13.32 11.97 4.36
N THR A 94 -13.12 12.52 3.17
CA THR A 94 -13.50 11.91 1.88
C THR A 94 -12.25 11.22 1.35
N ILE A 95 -12.08 9.93 1.68
CA ILE A 95 -10.88 9.13 1.34
C ILE A 95 -10.63 9.12 -0.17
N GLU A 96 -11.70 9.23 -0.95
CA GLU A 96 -11.71 9.28 -2.41
C GLU A 96 -10.89 10.45 -2.97
N ASN A 97 -10.90 11.60 -2.30
CA ASN A 97 -10.14 12.78 -2.74
C ASN A 97 -8.64 12.67 -2.45
N LEU A 98 -8.21 11.63 -1.74
CA LEU A 98 -6.81 11.42 -1.36
C LEU A 98 -6.08 10.46 -2.31
N ILE A 99 -6.82 9.79 -3.20
CA ILE A 99 -6.29 8.69 -4.00
C ILE A 99 -5.79 9.22 -5.35
N TYR A 100 -4.54 8.90 -5.66
CA TYR A 100 -3.94 9.17 -6.96
C TYR A 100 -4.22 8.01 -7.92
N GLU A 101 -5.24 8.20 -8.77
CA GLU A 101 -5.51 7.30 -9.89
C GLU A 101 -4.53 7.56 -11.04
N ASP A 102 -3.80 6.53 -11.45
CA ASP A 102 -2.94 6.57 -12.63
C ASP A 102 -3.00 5.19 -13.30
N GLU A 103 -3.47 5.16 -14.55
CA GLU A 103 -3.60 3.91 -15.33
C GLU A 103 -2.24 3.29 -15.67
N ASN A 104 -1.15 4.05 -15.57
CA ASN A 104 0.21 3.59 -15.84
C ASN A 104 1.01 3.30 -14.56
N ARG A 105 0.38 3.34 -13.38
CA ARG A 105 1.05 2.93 -12.13
C ARG A 105 1.51 1.49 -12.26
N ALA A 106 2.79 1.24 -11.99
CA ALA A 106 3.34 -0.10 -11.99
C ALA A 106 2.69 -0.96 -10.88
N ASP A 107 2.41 -2.23 -11.17
CA ASP A 107 2.09 -3.20 -10.12
C ASP A 107 3.30 -3.32 -9.18
N PRO A 108 3.15 -3.13 -7.86
CA PRO A 108 4.28 -3.13 -6.95
C PRO A 108 5.05 -4.45 -6.90
N ALA A 109 4.37 -5.58 -7.08
CA ALA A 109 5.02 -6.89 -7.08
C ALA A 109 5.85 -7.10 -8.34
N GLU A 110 5.31 -6.73 -9.51
CA GLU A 110 6.03 -6.78 -10.79
C GLU A 110 7.23 -5.82 -10.78
N TRP A 111 7.05 -4.61 -10.26
CA TRP A 111 8.13 -3.63 -10.15
C TRP A 111 9.27 -4.16 -9.28
N LEU A 112 8.95 -4.69 -8.08
CA LEU A 112 9.96 -5.22 -7.17
C LEU A 112 10.71 -6.41 -7.77
N ASP A 113 10.03 -7.37 -8.41
CA ASP A 113 10.68 -8.53 -9.02
C ASP A 113 11.64 -8.13 -10.15
N ALA A 114 11.24 -7.15 -10.98
CA ALA A 114 12.10 -6.58 -12.01
C ALA A 114 13.37 -5.88 -11.47
N HIS A 115 13.36 -5.47 -10.19
CA HIS A 115 14.46 -4.76 -9.54
C HIS A 115 15.24 -5.62 -8.53
N GLY A 116 15.25 -6.95 -8.74
CA GLY A 116 16.14 -7.85 -8.01
C GLY A 116 15.56 -8.38 -6.70
N TRP A 117 14.29 -8.12 -6.41
CA TRP A 117 13.60 -8.74 -5.28
C TRP A 117 13.02 -10.09 -5.69
N SER A 118 12.98 -11.04 -4.77
CA SER A 118 12.16 -12.25 -4.89
C SER A 118 10.82 -11.98 -4.21
N VAL A 119 9.73 -11.95 -4.99
CA VAL A 119 8.44 -11.44 -4.53
C VAL A 119 7.38 -12.54 -4.43
N THR A 120 6.56 -12.46 -3.38
CA THR A 120 5.31 -13.21 -3.22
C THR A 120 4.17 -12.21 -3.04
N LYS A 121 3.05 -12.43 -3.75
CA LYS A 121 1.82 -11.65 -3.66
C LYS A 121 0.70 -12.55 -3.13
N THR A 122 0.00 -12.10 -2.09
CA THR A 122 -1.10 -12.82 -1.43
C THR A 122 -2.33 -11.94 -1.41
N ASP A 123 -3.48 -12.46 -1.83
CA ASP A 123 -4.75 -11.75 -1.74
C ASP A 123 -5.18 -11.59 -0.27
N ALA A 124 -5.61 -10.38 0.11
CA ALA A 124 -5.98 -10.11 1.49
C ALA A 124 -7.19 -10.94 1.96
N HIS A 125 -8.15 -11.26 1.09
CA HIS A 125 -9.30 -12.09 1.47
C HIS A 125 -8.88 -13.54 1.69
N ASP A 126 -7.97 -14.06 0.86
CA ASP A 126 -7.42 -15.41 1.05
C ASP A 126 -6.68 -15.51 2.38
N GLU A 127 -5.88 -14.49 2.73
CA GLU A 127 -5.16 -14.45 4.02
C GLU A 127 -6.13 -14.33 5.21
N MET A 128 -7.16 -13.49 5.08
CA MET A 128 -8.22 -13.38 6.08
C MET A 128 -8.97 -14.70 6.28
N ALA A 129 -9.32 -15.39 5.20
CA ALA A 129 -9.97 -16.71 5.25
C ALA A 129 -9.05 -17.76 5.90
N ARG A 130 -7.76 -17.78 5.55
CA ARG A 130 -6.74 -18.65 6.17
C ARG A 130 -6.65 -18.44 7.68
N LEU A 131 -6.86 -17.21 8.15
CA LEU A 131 -6.87 -16.83 9.57
C LEU A 131 -8.23 -17.03 10.26
N GLY A 132 -9.22 -17.63 9.58
CA GLY A 132 -10.55 -17.88 10.14
C GLY A 132 -11.45 -16.65 10.22
N ARG A 133 -11.17 -15.62 9.41
CA ARG A 133 -11.94 -14.36 9.30
C ARG A 133 -12.39 -14.10 7.85
N PRO A 134 -13.09 -15.02 7.18
CA PRO A 134 -13.48 -14.81 5.78
C PRO A 134 -14.32 -13.55 5.61
N VAL A 135 -14.14 -12.85 4.49
CA VAL A 135 -15.00 -11.74 4.09
C VAL A 135 -16.37 -12.30 3.68
N ALA A 136 -17.45 -11.62 4.08
CA ALA A 136 -18.79 -12.05 3.71
C ALA A 136 -19.07 -11.75 2.23
N GLU A 137 -19.77 -12.65 1.53
CA GLU A 137 -20.03 -12.58 0.08
C GLU A 137 -20.74 -11.29 -0.38
N ASP A 138 -21.50 -10.65 0.51
CA ASP A 138 -22.17 -9.36 0.26
C ASP A 138 -21.19 -8.17 0.28
N VAL A 139 -20.05 -8.32 0.96
CA VAL A 139 -18.96 -7.33 0.98
C VAL A 139 -18.00 -7.52 -0.20
N GLU A 140 -17.86 -8.73 -0.74
CA GLU A 140 -17.00 -9.04 -1.89
C GLU A 140 -17.44 -8.40 -3.22
N ARG A 141 -18.60 -7.73 -3.27
CA ARG A 141 -19.08 -7.03 -4.48
C ARG A 141 -18.26 -5.79 -4.84
N GLY A 142 -17.37 -5.32 -3.96
CA GLY A 142 -16.44 -4.23 -4.27
C GLY A 142 -15.30 -4.65 -5.19
N THR A 143 -14.91 -3.80 -6.14
CA THR A 143 -13.82 -4.06 -7.11
C THR A 143 -12.42 -3.80 -6.57
N PHE A 144 -12.29 -3.29 -5.34
CA PHE A 144 -11.01 -2.95 -4.73
C PHE A 144 -10.52 -4.10 -3.86
N ARG A 145 -9.46 -4.80 -4.30
CA ARG A 145 -8.89 -5.93 -3.56
C ARG A 145 -7.51 -5.57 -3.03
N GLY A 146 -7.35 -5.63 -1.71
CA GLY A 146 -6.06 -5.49 -1.05
C GLY A 146 -5.14 -6.66 -1.36
N GLN A 147 -3.86 -6.37 -1.58
CA GLN A 147 -2.81 -7.33 -1.89
C GLN A 147 -1.69 -7.17 -0.87
N LEU A 148 -1.29 -8.28 -0.25
CA LEU A 148 -0.15 -8.34 0.66
C LEU A 148 1.06 -8.81 -0.13
N ILE A 149 2.03 -7.92 -0.33
CA ILE A 149 3.22 -8.16 -1.15
C ILE A 149 4.43 -8.26 -0.24
N GLN A 150 5.21 -9.32 -0.40
CA GLN A 150 6.44 -9.55 0.35
C GLN A 150 7.60 -9.74 -0.62
N GLY A 151 8.71 -9.04 -0.42
CA GLY A 151 9.92 -9.16 -1.21
C GLY A 151 11.15 -9.46 -0.35
N GLU A 152 12.10 -10.23 -0.88
CA GLU A 152 13.45 -10.38 -0.33
C GLU A 152 14.49 -10.00 -1.38
N LEU A 153 15.44 -9.12 -1.04
CA LEU A 153 16.45 -8.63 -1.97
C LEU A 153 17.51 -9.72 -2.21
N ARG A 154 17.69 -10.09 -3.48
CA ARG A 154 18.64 -11.13 -3.94
C ARG A 154 20.10 -10.70 -3.83
#